data_AF-A0A2D4Y9T2-F1
#
_entry.id   AF-A0A2D4Y9T2-F1
#
_cell.length_a   1.000
_cell.length_b   1.000
_cell.length_c   1.000
_cell.angle_alpha   90.00
_cell.angle_beta   90.00
_cell.angle_gamma   90.00
#
_symmetry.space_group_name_H-M   'P 1'
#
loop_
_entity.id
_entity.type
_entity.pdbx_description
1 polymer ?
#
loop_
_entity_poly.entity_id
_entity_poly.type
_entity_poly.pdbx_seq_one_letter_code
_entity_poly.pdbx_strand_id
1 'polypeptide(L)'
;MTRLLTILLLFLTSVIHSQKSTLLKNINYRANELHHSLNKTGDTLILKGERTIDKVEIFNTDFQKAYIVNSLDTKIPLTDIPVGRFVTEVKVNDKLIIITLLRHENIEGETETIKITETEANEQNSIFGQSTYQNKSEGKSISNHKTEEVLNEPLTKPVRFYWIVKYINKGHSSSKKMRIGDKQVVDEMIAQHKIDLQSKAGKHNKLTIWEVYDTAKFLRFKRRNPDYANIKESDCFNTNPFYKSDEGS
;
A
#
# COMPACT_ATOMS: atom_id res chain seq x y z
N MET A 1 -34.87 28.51 -35.91
CA MET A 1 -34.83 27.65 -34.70
C MET A 1 -33.67 26.64 -34.70
N THR A 2 -33.21 26.15 -35.86
CA THR A 2 -32.12 25.15 -35.95
C THR A 2 -30.76 25.65 -35.45
N ARG A 3 -30.43 26.94 -35.66
CA ARG A 3 -29.16 27.53 -35.17
C ARG A 3 -29.06 27.68 -33.64
N LEU A 4 -30.20 27.81 -32.95
CA LEU A 4 -30.25 27.89 -31.49
C LEU A 4 -30.05 26.50 -30.86
N LEU A 5 -30.62 25.47 -31.49
CA LEU A 5 -30.45 24.07 -31.08
C LEU A 5 -28.99 23.60 -31.21
N THR A 6 -28.30 24.00 -32.29
CA THR A 6 -26.89 23.64 -32.50
C THR A 6 -25.95 24.30 -31.48
N ILE A 7 -26.25 25.53 -31.04
CA ILE A 7 -25.46 26.20 -29.99
C ILE A 7 -25.68 25.52 -28.64
N LEU A 8 -26.93 25.15 -28.31
CA LEU A 8 -27.26 24.42 -27.09
C LEU A 8 -26.57 23.03 -27.03
N LEU A 9 -26.47 22.34 -28.17
CA LEU A 9 -25.80 21.03 -28.27
C LEU A 9 -24.27 21.14 -28.06
N LEU A 10 -23.65 22.25 -28.48
CA LEU A 10 -22.22 22.52 -28.31
C LEU A 10 -21.85 22.84 -26.85
N PHE A 11 -22.76 23.41 -26.07
CA PHE A 11 -22.54 23.66 -24.63
C PHE A 11 -22.68 22.40 -23.76
N LEU A 12 -23.38 21.36 -24.23
CA LEU A 12 -23.59 20.15 -23.45
C LEU A 12 -22.36 19.22 -23.41
N THR A 13 -21.47 19.29 -24.41
CA THR A 13 -20.33 18.36 -24.53
C THR A 13 -19.12 18.74 -23.68
N SER A 14 -19.05 19.97 -23.16
CA SER A 14 -17.92 20.45 -22.34
C SER A 14 -17.98 20.05 -20.86
N VAL A 15 -19.06 19.42 -20.39
CA VAL A 15 -19.27 19.11 -18.95
C VAL A 15 -18.78 17.70 -18.54
N ILE A 16 -18.25 16.90 -19.47
CA ILE A 16 -18.10 15.44 -19.23
C ILE A 16 -16.76 15.04 -18.58
N HIS A 17 -15.76 15.93 -18.44
CA HIS A 17 -14.37 15.49 -18.17
C HIS A 17 -13.65 16.07 -16.93
N SER A 18 -14.35 16.52 -15.89
CA SER A 18 -13.71 16.97 -14.62
C SER A 18 -14.00 16.03 -13.44
N GLN A 19 -13.70 14.74 -13.58
CA GLN A 19 -13.69 13.82 -12.44
C GLN A 19 -12.28 13.66 -11.89
N LYS A 20 -12.05 14.17 -10.67
CA LYS A 20 -10.74 14.15 -10.02
C LYS A 20 -10.20 12.72 -9.78
N SER A 21 -11.11 11.75 -9.69
CA SER A 21 -10.79 10.33 -9.48
C SER A 21 -11.79 9.40 -10.18
N THR A 22 -11.34 8.19 -10.51
CA THR A 22 -12.17 7.07 -11.01
C THR A 22 -11.96 5.86 -10.13
N LEU A 23 -13.04 5.13 -9.86
CA LEU A 23 -13.02 3.90 -9.08
C LEU A 23 -13.38 2.70 -9.97
N LEU A 24 -12.47 1.74 -10.11
CA LEU A 24 -12.77 0.49 -10.81
C LEU A 24 -13.47 -0.45 -9.84
N LYS A 25 -14.73 -0.77 -10.15
CA LYS A 25 -15.55 -1.58 -9.27
C LYS A 25 -15.05 -3.01 -9.17
N ASN A 26 -15.15 -3.59 -7.98
CA ASN A 26 -14.93 -5.02 -7.81
C ASN A 26 -16.09 -5.79 -8.44
N ILE A 27 -15.79 -6.66 -9.41
CA ILE A 27 -16.78 -7.53 -10.10
C ILE A 27 -16.94 -8.91 -9.43
N ASN A 28 -16.21 -9.18 -8.35
CA ASN A 28 -16.29 -10.44 -7.63
C ASN A 28 -17.58 -10.53 -6.82
N TYR A 29 -18.46 -11.47 -7.19
CA TYR A 29 -19.73 -11.70 -6.47
C TYR A 29 -19.54 -12.03 -4.98
N ARG A 30 -18.39 -12.57 -4.58
CA ARG A 30 -18.09 -12.90 -3.17
C ARG A 30 -17.78 -11.67 -2.31
N ALA A 31 -17.60 -10.51 -2.95
CA ALA A 31 -17.33 -9.21 -2.36
C ALA A 31 -18.50 -8.23 -2.55
N ASN A 32 -19.69 -8.73 -2.88
CA ASN A 32 -20.91 -7.92 -3.05
C ASN A 32 -21.32 -7.16 -1.77
N GLU A 33 -20.90 -7.66 -0.62
CA GLU A 33 -21.15 -7.06 0.71
C GLU A 33 -20.45 -5.72 0.93
N LEU A 34 -19.57 -5.28 0.03
CA LEU A 34 -18.93 -3.96 0.10
C LEU A 34 -19.36 -3.08 -1.08
N HIS A 35 -20.25 -2.13 -0.80
CA HIS A 35 -20.58 -1.05 -1.69
C HIS A 35 -19.50 0.04 -1.63
N HIS A 36 -19.02 0.44 -2.80
CA HIS A 36 -17.95 1.42 -2.94
C HIS A 36 -18.28 2.38 -4.09
N SER A 37 -18.13 3.67 -3.83
CA SER A 37 -18.36 4.72 -4.81
C SER A 37 -17.49 5.93 -4.52
N LEU A 38 -17.38 6.83 -5.49
CA LEU A 38 -16.89 8.18 -5.25
C LEU A 38 -18.07 9.11 -5.03
N ASN A 39 -17.84 10.24 -4.36
CA ASN A 39 -18.82 11.34 -4.36
C ASN A 39 -18.88 12.03 -5.74
N LYS A 40 -19.78 13.01 -5.91
CA LYS A 40 -20.04 13.67 -7.19
C LYS A 40 -18.79 14.34 -7.81
N THR A 41 -17.91 14.89 -6.98
CA THR A 41 -16.68 15.59 -7.38
C THR A 41 -15.48 14.65 -7.56
N GLY A 42 -15.60 13.39 -7.11
CA GLY A 42 -14.50 12.42 -7.16
C GLY A 42 -13.40 12.67 -6.14
N ASP A 43 -13.62 13.50 -5.11
CA ASP A 43 -12.60 13.83 -4.09
C ASP A 43 -12.71 12.99 -2.81
N THR A 44 -13.77 12.18 -2.68
CA THR A 44 -14.02 11.37 -1.48
C THR A 44 -14.42 9.95 -1.88
N LEU A 45 -13.72 8.95 -1.31
CA LEU A 45 -14.10 7.54 -1.42
C LEU A 45 -15.13 7.20 -0.33
N ILE A 46 -16.27 6.68 -0.77
CA ILE A 46 -17.38 6.27 0.09
C ILE A 46 -17.41 4.75 0.11
N LEU A 47 -17.34 4.17 1.31
CA LEU A 47 -17.41 2.73 1.53
C LEU A 47 -18.58 2.43 2.47
N LYS A 48 -19.38 1.43 2.11
CA LYS A 48 -20.48 0.92 2.91
C LYS A 48 -20.49 -0.60 2.85
N GLY A 49 -20.24 -1.23 3.98
CA GLY A 49 -20.32 -2.67 4.15
C GLY A 49 -21.70 -3.09 4.66
N GLU A 50 -22.16 -4.28 4.25
CA GLU A 50 -23.21 -5.01 4.96
C GLU A 50 -22.71 -5.52 6.33
N ARG A 51 -21.39 -5.59 6.48
CA ARG A 51 -20.68 -5.93 7.72
C ARG A 51 -19.61 -4.88 8.03
N THR A 52 -19.08 -4.94 9.25
CA THR A 52 -18.09 -4.00 9.75
C THR A 52 -16.86 -3.97 8.85
N ILE A 53 -16.50 -2.76 8.44
CA ILE A 53 -15.24 -2.43 7.80
C ILE A 53 -14.23 -2.19 8.92
N ASP A 54 -13.24 -3.05 9.04
CA ASP A 54 -12.23 -2.96 10.11
C ASP A 54 -11.15 -1.94 9.73
N LYS A 55 -10.63 -2.05 8.50
CA LYS A 55 -9.47 -1.29 8.01
C LYS A 55 -9.60 -1.01 6.52
N VAL A 56 -9.15 0.17 6.10
CA VAL A 56 -8.95 0.52 4.70
C VAL A 56 -7.50 0.92 4.49
N GLU A 57 -6.88 0.44 3.42
CA GLU A 57 -5.50 0.75 3.09
C GLU A 57 -5.39 1.11 1.62
N ILE A 58 -4.85 2.30 1.33
CA ILE A 58 -4.67 2.81 -0.03
C ILE A 58 -3.17 2.93 -0.27
N PHE A 59 -2.67 2.23 -1.29
CA PHE A 59 -1.24 2.25 -1.58
C PHE A 59 -0.91 2.09 -3.05
N ASN A 60 0.27 2.57 -3.41
CA ASN A 60 0.95 2.28 -4.67
C ASN A 60 2.46 2.11 -4.37
N THR A 61 3.30 2.28 -5.37
CA THR A 61 4.77 2.23 -5.21
C THR A 61 5.30 3.24 -4.19
N ASP A 62 4.79 4.48 -4.22
CA ASP A 62 5.43 5.65 -3.63
C ASP A 62 4.61 6.26 -2.48
N PHE A 63 3.41 5.72 -2.24
CA PHE A 63 2.46 6.25 -1.27
C PHE A 63 1.69 5.11 -0.61
N GLN A 64 1.46 5.23 0.68
CA GLN A 64 0.62 4.34 1.47
C GLN A 64 -0.09 5.14 2.56
N LYS A 65 -1.39 4.87 2.76
CA LYS A 65 -2.17 5.45 3.84
C LYS A 65 -3.20 4.44 4.33
N ALA A 66 -3.23 4.22 5.64
CA ALA A 66 -4.15 3.30 6.30
C ALA A 66 -5.15 4.07 7.18
N TYR A 67 -6.37 3.54 7.25
CA TYR A 67 -7.48 4.07 8.02
C TYR A 67 -8.08 2.93 8.83
N ILE A 68 -8.10 3.09 10.16
CA ILE A 68 -8.85 2.21 11.06
C ILE A 68 -10.28 2.73 11.10
N VAL A 69 -11.25 1.88 10.81
CA VAL A 69 -12.65 2.30 10.60
C VAL A 69 -13.56 1.75 11.70
N ASN A 70 -13.60 0.43 11.86
CA ASN A 70 -14.46 -0.26 12.83
C ASN A 70 -15.94 0.16 12.77
N SER A 71 -16.46 0.40 11.56
CA SER A 71 -17.83 0.87 11.31
C SER A 71 -18.40 0.20 10.05
N LEU A 72 -19.73 0.20 9.88
CA LEU A 72 -20.38 -0.27 8.66
C LEU A 72 -20.14 0.66 7.47
N ASP A 73 -19.88 1.94 7.71
CA ASP A 73 -19.65 2.93 6.68
C ASP A 73 -18.48 3.86 7.00
N THR A 74 -17.85 4.39 5.96
CA THR A 74 -16.80 5.39 6.08
C THR A 74 -16.68 6.25 4.83
N LYS A 75 -16.16 7.47 5.03
CA LYS A 75 -15.82 8.41 3.97
C LYS A 75 -14.35 8.75 4.12
N ILE A 76 -13.58 8.50 3.08
CA ILE A 76 -12.14 8.75 3.05
C ILE A 76 -11.89 9.92 2.10
N PRO A 77 -11.55 11.11 2.62
CA PRO A 77 -11.10 12.23 1.80
C PRO A 77 -9.85 11.81 1.04
N LEU A 78 -9.81 12.15 -0.25
CA LEU A 78 -8.68 11.82 -1.10
C LEU A 78 -7.69 12.99 -1.21
N THR A 79 -7.91 14.13 -0.56
CA THR A 79 -7.05 15.34 -0.64
C THR A 79 -5.56 15.04 -0.55
N ASP A 80 -5.16 14.19 0.41
CA ASP A 80 -3.75 13.90 0.70
C ASP A 80 -3.19 12.75 -0.14
N ILE A 81 -4.00 12.16 -1.01
CA ILE A 81 -3.61 11.07 -1.91
C ILE A 81 -3.17 11.68 -3.24
N PRO A 82 -1.92 11.43 -3.68
CA PRO A 82 -1.40 12.05 -4.89
C PRO A 82 -2.07 11.50 -6.16
N VAL A 83 -1.84 12.17 -7.29
CA VAL A 83 -2.23 11.68 -8.62
C VAL A 83 -1.53 10.36 -8.91
N GLY A 84 -2.26 9.37 -9.46
CA GLY A 84 -1.73 8.05 -9.72
C GLY A 84 -2.74 6.91 -9.63
N ARG A 85 -2.25 5.68 -9.79
CA ARG A 85 -3.02 4.45 -9.68
C ARG A 85 -2.71 3.76 -8.36
N PHE A 86 -3.75 3.45 -7.59
CA PHE A 86 -3.66 2.86 -6.26
C PHE A 86 -4.45 1.56 -6.18
N VAL A 87 -3.92 0.66 -5.37
CA VAL A 87 -4.66 -0.48 -4.83
C VAL A 87 -5.29 -0.01 -3.52
N THR A 88 -6.58 -0.29 -3.37
CA THR A 88 -7.30 -0.04 -2.13
C THR A 88 -7.78 -1.37 -1.58
N GLU A 89 -7.26 -1.74 -0.41
CA GLU A 89 -7.65 -2.93 0.31
C GLU A 89 -8.61 -2.56 1.43
N VAL A 90 -9.74 -3.25 1.48
CA VAL A 90 -10.78 -3.04 2.49
C VAL A 90 -10.98 -4.34 3.24
N LYS A 91 -10.70 -4.34 4.54
CA LYS A 91 -10.95 -5.48 5.41
C LYS A 91 -12.40 -5.40 5.94
N VAL A 92 -13.24 -6.36 5.57
CA VAL A 92 -14.64 -6.46 6.00
C VAL A 92 -14.84 -7.81 6.69
N ASN A 93 -15.04 -7.82 8.02
CA ASN A 93 -15.28 -9.03 8.81
C ASN A 93 -14.41 -10.23 8.38
N ASP A 94 -13.09 -10.04 8.41
CA ASP A 94 -12.02 -10.96 8.00
C ASP A 94 -11.87 -11.28 6.50
N LYS A 95 -12.68 -10.70 5.62
CA LYS A 95 -12.44 -10.72 4.18
C LYS A 95 -11.63 -9.52 3.74
N LEU A 96 -10.69 -9.74 2.82
CA LEU A 96 -9.96 -8.66 2.17
C LEU A 96 -10.54 -8.42 0.77
N ILE A 97 -11.07 -7.23 0.53
CA ILE A 97 -11.67 -6.82 -0.73
C ILE A 97 -10.77 -5.79 -1.39
N ILE A 98 -10.38 -6.06 -2.63
CA ILE A 98 -9.46 -5.20 -3.39
C ILE A 98 -10.25 -4.39 -4.42
N ILE A 99 -10.05 -3.08 -4.45
CA ILE A 99 -10.54 -2.17 -5.50
C ILE A 99 -9.37 -1.33 -6.04
N THR A 100 -9.53 -0.78 -7.25
CA THR A 100 -8.51 0.11 -7.85
C THR A 100 -9.03 1.54 -7.87
N LEU A 101 -8.26 2.45 -7.28
CA LEU A 101 -8.51 3.88 -7.30
C LEU A 101 -7.54 4.55 -8.29
N LEU A 102 -8.08 5.33 -9.22
CA LEU A 102 -7.33 6.15 -10.17
C LEU A 102 -7.53 7.61 -9.78
N ARG A 103 -6.43 8.33 -9.54
CA ARG A 103 -6.38 9.76 -9.29
C ARG A 103 -5.86 10.46 -10.53
N HIS A 104 -6.60 11.44 -11.06
CA HIS A 104 -6.23 12.18 -12.26
C HIS A 104 -5.73 13.59 -11.95
N GLU A 105 -6.27 14.20 -10.89
CA GLU A 105 -5.99 15.59 -10.53
C GLU A 105 -5.71 15.73 -9.03
N ASN A 106 -4.90 16.73 -8.68
CA ASN A 106 -4.73 17.15 -7.30
C ASN A 106 -6.04 17.80 -6.82
N ILE A 107 -6.40 17.54 -5.57
CA ILE A 107 -7.53 18.21 -4.93
C ILE A 107 -6.91 19.33 -4.11
N GLU A 108 -7.09 20.57 -4.55
CA GLU A 108 -6.70 21.74 -3.75
C GLU A 108 -7.52 21.72 -2.46
N GLY A 109 -6.84 21.56 -1.32
CA GLY A 109 -7.40 21.74 0.00
C GLY A 109 -6.76 22.97 0.64
N GLU A 110 -7.57 23.88 1.15
CA GLU A 110 -7.11 25.01 1.98
C GLU A 110 -6.33 24.45 3.16
N THR A 111 -5.00 24.65 3.16
CA THR A 111 -4.14 24.27 4.28
C THR A 111 -4.02 25.49 5.20
N GLU A 112 -4.95 25.62 6.15
CA GLU A 112 -4.80 26.58 7.25
C GLU A 112 -3.67 26.12 8.17
N THR A 113 -2.61 26.93 8.21
CA THR A 113 -1.48 26.77 9.13
C THR A 113 -1.85 27.39 10.47
N ILE A 114 -2.35 26.57 11.40
CA ILE A 114 -2.63 27.01 12.78
C ILE A 114 -1.32 26.99 13.57
N LYS A 115 -0.84 28.18 13.96
CA LYS A 115 0.14 28.37 15.03
C LYS A 115 -0.54 28.04 16.37
N ILE A 116 0.00 27.10 17.13
CA ILE A 116 -0.52 26.76 18.46
C ILE A 116 0.34 27.46 19.52
N THR A 117 -0.30 28.39 20.24
CA THR A 117 0.10 28.83 21.57
C THR A 117 -0.62 27.96 22.59
N GLU A 118 0.10 27.50 23.61
CA GLU A 118 -0.37 26.65 24.71
C GLU A 118 -1.45 27.34 25.55
N THR A 119 -2.53 26.63 25.91
CA THR A 119 -3.09 26.52 27.27
C THR A 119 -4.11 25.37 27.31
N GLU A 120 -4.05 24.61 28.40
CA GLU A 120 -4.80 23.40 28.73
C GLU A 120 -6.30 23.66 29.01
N ALA A 121 -7.17 22.74 28.57
CA ALA A 121 -7.92 21.80 29.42
C ALA A 121 -9.24 21.32 28.78
N ASN A 122 -9.39 19.99 28.79
CA ASN A 122 -10.58 19.15 28.59
C ASN A 122 -11.28 19.14 27.22
N GLU A 123 -11.15 18.01 26.50
CA GLU A 123 -12.28 17.09 26.25
C GLU A 123 -11.83 15.79 25.59
N GLN A 124 -12.60 14.73 25.83
CA GLN A 124 -12.41 13.36 25.38
C GLN A 124 -12.61 13.22 23.86
N ASN A 125 -11.68 12.53 23.17
CA ASN A 125 -11.92 11.47 22.16
C ASN A 125 -10.84 11.40 21.06
N SER A 126 -10.47 10.15 20.75
CA SER A 126 -9.86 9.65 19.51
C SER A 126 -8.42 10.10 19.20
N ILE A 127 -7.49 9.18 19.52
CA ILE A 127 -6.07 9.22 19.16
C ILE A 127 -5.96 8.89 17.66
N PHE A 128 -5.86 9.93 16.82
CA PHE A 128 -5.55 9.81 15.40
C PHE A 128 -4.02 9.90 15.23
N GLY A 129 -3.36 8.74 15.15
CA GLY A 129 -1.93 8.65 14.84
C GLY A 129 -1.67 8.94 13.36
N GLN A 130 -1.51 10.22 13.03
CA GLN A 130 -1.20 10.70 11.68
C GLN A 130 0.30 10.51 11.42
N SER A 131 0.68 9.48 10.65
CA SER A 131 2.02 9.41 10.05
C SER A 131 1.94 9.83 8.58
N THR A 132 2.22 11.10 8.33
CA THR A 132 2.38 11.67 6.98
C THR A 132 3.85 11.89 6.71
N TYR A 133 4.43 11.06 5.84
CA TYR A 133 5.75 11.31 5.25
C TYR A 133 5.56 11.88 3.84
N GLN A 134 5.85 13.17 3.65
CA GLN A 134 5.98 13.78 2.33
C GLN A 134 7.45 13.81 1.92
N ASN A 135 7.78 13.14 0.81
CA ASN A 135 9.06 13.33 0.15
C ASN A 135 8.84 14.11 -1.16
N LYS A 136 9.28 15.37 -1.16
CA LYS A 136 9.45 16.22 -2.33
C LYS A 136 10.76 15.81 -3.00
N SER A 137 10.74 15.35 -4.25
CA SER A 137 11.94 15.29 -5.08
C SER A 137 11.79 16.26 -6.24
N GLU A 138 12.54 17.36 -6.17
CA GLU A 138 12.76 18.26 -7.28
C GLU A 138 13.60 17.53 -8.34
N GLY A 139 13.14 17.52 -9.59
CA GLY A 139 13.97 17.09 -10.69
C GLY A 139 15.03 18.15 -11.01
N LYS A 140 16.27 17.73 -11.32
CA LYS A 140 16.90 17.92 -12.64
C LYS A 140 18.38 17.49 -12.65
N SER A 141 18.77 16.97 -13.80
CA SER A 141 20.08 17.05 -14.46
C SER A 141 21.20 16.07 -14.10
N ILE A 142 21.57 15.33 -15.14
CA ILE A 142 22.83 14.64 -15.35
C ILE A 142 23.96 15.68 -15.37
N SER A 143 25.00 15.50 -14.56
CA SER A 143 26.36 15.88 -14.94
C SER A 143 27.37 15.01 -14.19
N ASN A 144 28.24 14.35 -14.96
CA ASN A 144 29.42 13.64 -14.48
C ASN A 144 30.41 14.63 -13.86
N HIS A 145 30.94 14.31 -12.68
CA HIS A 145 32.35 14.53 -12.39
C HIS A 145 32.87 13.51 -11.37
N LYS A 146 34.17 13.25 -11.49
CA LYS A 146 34.94 12.08 -11.04
C LYS A 146 35.35 12.16 -9.56
N THR A 147 35.34 10.97 -8.94
CA THR A 147 35.97 10.44 -7.72
C THR A 147 36.92 11.30 -6.88
N GLU A 148 36.66 11.35 -5.56
CA GLU A 148 37.68 11.20 -4.51
C GLU A 148 37.14 10.28 -3.38
N GLU A 149 38.00 9.36 -2.93
CA GLU A 149 37.75 8.31 -1.96
C GLU A 149 37.60 8.85 -0.52
N VAL A 150 36.54 8.43 0.19
CA VAL A 150 36.54 8.35 1.66
C VAL A 150 35.88 7.05 2.09
N LEU A 151 36.54 6.37 3.02
CA LEU A 151 36.29 5.03 3.53
C LEU A 151 34.83 4.73 3.93
N ASN A 152 34.28 3.70 3.28
CA ASN A 152 33.48 2.59 3.80
C ASN A 152 32.69 2.79 5.11
N GLU A 153 31.48 3.32 5.00
CA GLU A 153 30.33 2.74 5.70
C GLU A 153 29.39 2.14 4.64
N PRO A 154 28.85 0.92 4.82
CA PRO A 154 27.90 0.37 3.87
C PRO A 154 26.69 1.32 3.87
N LEU A 155 26.41 1.89 2.70
CA LEU A 155 25.24 2.72 2.45
C LEU A 155 23.99 1.89 2.77
N THR A 156 23.53 1.90 4.02
CA THR A 156 22.36 1.13 4.45
C THR A 156 21.15 1.78 3.83
N LYS A 157 20.76 1.27 2.66
CA LYS A 157 19.54 1.69 1.98
C LYS A 157 18.39 1.56 2.99
N PRO A 158 17.54 2.60 3.16
CA PRO A 158 16.47 2.55 4.13
C PRO A 158 15.50 1.43 3.75
N VAL A 159 15.44 0.38 4.57
CA VAL A 159 14.54 -0.75 4.39
C VAL A 159 13.16 -0.36 4.90
N ARG A 160 12.17 -0.36 4.00
CA ARG A 160 10.78 -0.04 4.35
C ARG A 160 9.90 -1.27 4.43
N PHE A 161 10.21 -2.28 3.62
CA PHE A 161 9.38 -3.46 3.46
C PHE A 161 10.20 -4.73 3.40
N TYR A 162 9.52 -5.83 3.67
CA TYR A 162 10.07 -7.16 3.63
C TYR A 162 9.24 -8.04 2.70
N TRP A 163 9.93 -8.78 1.85
CA TRP A 163 9.32 -9.85 1.08
C TRP A 163 9.36 -11.13 1.88
N ILE A 164 8.20 -11.69 2.17
CA ILE A 164 8.03 -12.82 3.07
C ILE A 164 7.56 -14.02 2.28
N VAL A 165 8.27 -15.15 2.41
CA VAL A 165 7.89 -16.43 1.81
C VAL A 165 7.80 -17.48 2.92
N LYS A 166 6.60 -18.03 3.11
CA LYS A 166 6.32 -19.11 4.07
C LYS A 166 5.95 -20.38 3.33
N TYR A 167 6.64 -21.47 3.64
CA TYR A 167 6.30 -22.82 3.23
C TYR A 167 5.75 -23.57 4.43
N ILE A 168 4.55 -24.12 4.28
CA ILE A 168 3.86 -24.89 5.32
C ILE A 168 3.79 -26.33 4.86
N ASN A 169 4.37 -27.24 5.64
CA ASN A 169 4.42 -28.67 5.34
C ASN A 169 3.58 -29.45 6.35
N LYS A 170 2.53 -30.12 5.87
CA LYS A 170 1.55 -30.86 6.69
C LYS A 170 1.63 -32.38 6.50
N GLY A 171 2.80 -32.90 6.12
CA GLY A 171 3.02 -34.33 5.85
C GLY A 171 2.49 -34.78 4.48
N HIS A 172 1.17 -34.69 4.26
CA HIS A 172 0.52 -35.09 3.00
C HIS A 172 0.26 -33.92 2.04
N SER A 173 0.57 -32.69 2.44
CA SER A 173 0.42 -31.51 1.60
C SER A 173 1.42 -30.44 1.99
N SER A 174 1.79 -29.62 1.00
CA SER A 174 2.64 -28.45 1.17
C SER A 174 1.94 -27.22 0.59
N SER A 175 2.08 -26.07 1.24
CA SER A 175 1.56 -24.80 0.74
C SER A 175 2.62 -23.71 0.81
N LYS A 176 2.73 -22.91 -0.26
CA LYS A 176 3.59 -21.73 -0.32
C LYS A 176 2.73 -20.47 -0.27
N LYS A 177 3.02 -19.58 0.67
CA LYS A 177 2.41 -18.26 0.78
C LYS A 177 3.48 -17.19 0.68
N MET A 178 3.18 -16.12 -0.05
CA MET A 178 4.10 -15.01 -0.28
C MET A 178 3.38 -13.69 -0.04
N ARG A 179 4.00 -12.77 0.69
CA ARG A 179 3.44 -11.43 0.95
C ARG A 179 4.52 -10.39 1.18
N ILE A 180 4.14 -9.12 1.03
CA ILE A 180 4.91 -7.99 1.57
C ILE A 180 4.45 -7.75 3.01
N GLY A 181 5.39 -7.37 3.88
CA GLY A 181 5.10 -6.93 5.24
C GLY A 181 6.04 -5.82 5.70
N ASP A 182 5.67 -5.16 6.79
CA ASP A 182 6.53 -4.25 7.52
C ASP A 182 7.40 -5.00 8.54
N LYS A 183 8.24 -4.25 9.26
CA LYS A 183 9.14 -4.82 10.27
C LYS A 183 8.37 -5.48 11.43
N GLN A 184 7.27 -4.89 11.89
CA GLN A 184 6.48 -5.43 13.00
C GLN A 184 5.90 -6.80 12.64
N VAL A 185 5.28 -6.92 11.46
CA VAL A 185 4.73 -8.18 10.96
C VAL A 185 5.84 -9.22 10.78
N VAL A 186 7.02 -8.82 10.33
CA VAL A 186 8.18 -9.73 10.23
C VAL A 186 8.62 -10.23 11.60
N ASP A 187 8.78 -9.33 12.57
CA ASP A 187 9.21 -9.68 13.92
C ASP A 187 8.22 -10.67 14.58
N GLU A 188 6.91 -10.41 14.46
CA GLU A 188 5.85 -11.31 14.91
C GLU A 188 5.90 -12.67 14.20
N MET A 189 6.11 -12.68 12.88
CA MET A 189 6.21 -13.92 12.11
C MET A 189 7.43 -14.74 12.47
N ILE A 190 8.58 -14.11 12.72
CA ILE A 190 9.80 -14.80 13.15
C ILE A 190 9.57 -15.40 14.55
N ALA A 191 8.98 -14.65 15.48
CA ALA A 191 8.65 -15.14 16.81
C ALA A 191 7.72 -16.35 16.75
N GLN A 192 6.60 -16.24 16.00
CA GLN A 192 5.67 -17.35 15.81
C GLN A 192 6.34 -18.55 15.13
N HIS A 193 7.15 -18.32 14.11
CA HIS A 193 7.86 -19.39 13.40
C HIS A 193 8.81 -20.17 14.31
N LYS A 194 9.54 -19.48 15.19
CA LYS A 194 10.42 -20.13 16.18
C LYS A 194 9.64 -21.04 17.13
N ILE A 195 8.44 -20.65 17.53
CA ILE A 195 7.54 -21.49 18.35
C ILE A 195 7.04 -22.69 17.53
N ASP A 196 6.58 -22.43 16.28
CA ASP A 196 6.06 -23.48 15.39
C ASP A 196 7.09 -24.59 15.13
N LEU A 197 8.38 -24.24 15.01
CA LEU A 197 9.47 -25.20 14.77
C LEU A 197 9.62 -26.24 15.89
N GLN A 198 9.23 -25.90 17.13
CA GLN A 198 9.27 -26.84 18.26
C GLN A 198 8.12 -27.86 18.21
N SER A 199 7.10 -27.63 17.39
CA SER A 199 5.96 -28.52 17.28
C SER A 199 6.17 -29.62 16.23
N LYS A 200 5.59 -30.81 16.46
CA LYS A 200 5.64 -31.92 15.48
C LYS A 200 5.09 -31.54 14.10
N ALA A 201 4.08 -30.66 14.07
CA ALA A 201 3.44 -30.20 12.84
C ALA A 201 4.23 -29.08 12.14
N GLY A 202 4.94 -28.24 12.89
CA GLY A 202 5.62 -27.06 12.36
C GLY A 202 7.12 -27.22 12.13
N LYS A 203 7.75 -28.28 12.63
CA LYS A 203 9.20 -28.53 12.48
C LYS A 203 9.72 -28.57 11.04
N HIS A 204 8.85 -28.82 10.06
CA HIS A 204 9.19 -28.83 8.64
C HIS A 204 8.78 -27.55 7.91
N ASN A 205 8.17 -26.58 8.59
CA ASN A 205 7.82 -25.31 7.96
C ASN A 205 9.09 -24.52 7.68
N LYS A 206 9.07 -23.75 6.59
CA LYS A 206 10.18 -22.85 6.23
C LYS A 206 9.67 -21.42 6.13
N LEU A 207 10.49 -20.48 6.57
CA LEU A 207 10.25 -19.05 6.46
C LEU A 207 11.51 -18.37 5.94
N THR A 208 11.37 -17.61 4.86
CA THR A 208 12.45 -16.82 4.28
C THR A 208 11.97 -15.40 4.03
N ILE A 209 12.78 -14.44 4.43
CA ILE A 209 12.44 -13.02 4.45
C ILE A 209 13.58 -12.24 3.85
N TRP A 210 13.27 -11.37 2.89
CA TRP A 210 14.21 -10.45 2.24
C TRP A 210 13.82 -9.03 2.56
N GLU A 211 14.81 -8.16 2.73
CA GLU A 211 14.63 -6.72 2.80
C GLU A 211 14.45 -6.18 1.38
N VAL A 212 13.43 -5.36 1.20
CA VAL A 212 13.11 -4.75 -0.08
C VAL A 212 13.33 -3.25 0.04
N TYR A 213 14.28 -2.75 -0.76
CA TYR A 213 14.65 -1.33 -0.81
C TYR A 213 13.70 -0.55 -1.72
N ASP A 214 13.24 -1.17 -2.81
CA ASP A 214 12.26 -0.61 -3.74
C ASP A 214 11.22 -1.66 -4.11
N THR A 215 10.03 -1.50 -3.54
CA THR A 215 8.92 -2.45 -3.67
C THR A 215 8.45 -2.63 -5.11
N ALA A 216 8.31 -1.55 -5.88
CA ALA A 216 7.78 -1.69 -7.23
C ALA A 216 8.80 -2.25 -8.20
N LYS A 217 10.06 -1.82 -8.07
CA LYS A 217 11.15 -2.40 -8.85
C LYS A 217 11.30 -3.88 -8.53
N PHE A 218 11.24 -4.25 -7.26
CA PHE A 218 11.26 -5.65 -6.84
C PHE A 218 10.08 -6.47 -7.39
N LEU A 219 8.84 -5.98 -7.30
CA LEU A 219 7.67 -6.72 -7.82
C LEU A 219 7.73 -6.91 -9.34
N ARG A 220 8.20 -5.90 -10.08
CA ARG A 220 8.46 -6.01 -11.54
C ARG A 220 9.59 -6.97 -11.83
N PHE A 221 10.68 -6.89 -11.07
CA PHE A 221 11.85 -7.75 -11.18
C PHE A 221 11.49 -9.22 -10.95
N LYS A 222 10.78 -9.53 -9.86
CA LYS A 222 10.31 -10.87 -9.51
C LYS A 222 9.36 -11.46 -10.56
N ARG A 223 8.56 -10.63 -11.24
CA ARG A 223 7.69 -11.10 -12.33
C ARG A 223 8.49 -11.57 -13.54
N ARG A 224 9.63 -10.92 -13.82
CA ARG A 224 10.53 -11.26 -14.93
C ARG A 224 11.52 -12.36 -14.56
N ASN A 225 11.86 -12.46 -13.27
CA ASN A 225 12.80 -13.43 -12.72
C ASN A 225 12.09 -14.30 -11.67
N PRO A 226 11.43 -15.40 -12.09
CA PRO A 226 10.78 -16.32 -11.16
C PRO A 226 11.74 -16.90 -10.12
N ASP A 227 13.03 -17.04 -10.49
CA ASP A 227 14.11 -17.54 -9.66
C ASP A 227 14.93 -16.43 -8.97
N TYR A 228 14.26 -15.35 -8.56
CA TYR A 228 14.89 -14.21 -7.89
C TYR A 228 15.66 -14.59 -6.60
N ALA A 229 15.33 -15.73 -5.98
CA ALA A 229 15.95 -16.17 -4.74
C ALA A 229 17.42 -16.61 -4.88
N ASN A 230 17.87 -16.94 -6.10
CA ASN A 230 19.23 -17.43 -6.37
C ASN A 230 20.15 -16.35 -6.99
N ILE A 231 19.67 -15.11 -7.09
CA ILE A 231 20.40 -14.04 -7.75
C ILE A 231 21.44 -13.47 -6.80
N LYS A 232 22.67 -13.25 -7.31
CA LYS A 232 23.81 -12.78 -6.49
C LYS A 232 23.76 -11.29 -6.20
N GLU A 233 23.24 -10.50 -7.13
CA GLU A 233 23.19 -9.04 -7.03
C GLU A 233 21.82 -8.48 -7.39
N SER A 234 21.33 -7.57 -6.57
CA SER A 234 20.14 -6.78 -6.89
C SER A 234 20.23 -5.42 -6.23
N ASP A 235 19.70 -4.43 -6.92
CA ASP A 235 19.61 -3.05 -6.46
C ASP A 235 18.31 -2.77 -5.68
N CYS A 236 17.28 -3.61 -5.83
CA CYS A 236 15.94 -3.40 -5.29
C CYS A 236 15.58 -4.26 -4.06
N PHE A 237 16.37 -5.28 -3.73
CA PHE A 237 16.21 -6.10 -2.52
C PHE A 237 17.56 -6.66 -2.08
N ASN A 238 17.67 -7.12 -0.83
CA ASN A 238 18.85 -7.83 -0.36
C ASN A 238 18.90 -9.23 -1.00
N THR A 239 20.04 -9.64 -1.54
CA THR A 239 20.17 -10.98 -2.14
C THR A 239 20.39 -12.05 -1.08
N ASN A 240 21.07 -11.69 0.01
CA ASN A 240 21.12 -12.49 1.22
C ASN A 240 19.85 -12.23 2.07
N PRO A 241 19.01 -13.24 2.34
CA PRO A 241 17.81 -13.05 3.14
C PRO A 241 18.12 -12.47 4.53
N PHE A 242 17.27 -11.55 5.00
CA PHE A 242 17.31 -11.04 6.36
C PHE A 242 17.01 -12.13 7.40
N TYR A 243 16.11 -13.05 7.06
CA TYR A 243 15.84 -14.23 7.86
C TYR A 243 15.66 -15.43 6.94
N LYS A 244 16.29 -16.55 7.28
CA LYS A 244 16.08 -17.83 6.63
C LYS A 244 16.06 -18.90 7.72
N SER A 245 14.97 -19.66 7.78
CA SER A 245 14.93 -20.86 8.61
C SER A 245 15.82 -21.93 7.99
N ASP A 246 16.70 -22.52 8.78
CA ASP A 246 17.55 -23.62 8.32
C ASP A 246 16.69 -24.77 7.80
N GLU A 247 17.19 -25.43 6.74
CA GLU A 247 16.61 -26.70 6.33
C GLU A 247 16.97 -27.71 7.42
N GLY A 248 15.99 -28.12 8.21
CA GLY A 248 16.18 -29.17 9.21
C GLY A 248 16.87 -30.37 8.56
N SER A 249 18.10 -30.65 9.03
CA SER A 249 18.87 -31.85 8.75
C SER A 249 18.21 -33.08 9.37
#